data_AF-A0A6B3HG38-F1
#
_entry.id   AF-A0A6B3HG38-F1
#
_cell.length_a   1.000
_cell.length_b   1.000
_cell.length_c   1.000
_cell.angle_alpha   90.00
_cell.angle_beta   90.00
_cell.angle_gamma   90.00
#
_symmetry.space_group_name_H-M   'P 1'
#
loop_
_entity.id
_entity.type
_entity.pdbx_description
1 polymer ?
#
loop_
_entity_poly.entity_id
_entity_poly.type
_entity_poly.pdbx_seq_one_letter_code
_entity_poly.pdbx_strand_id
1 'polypeptide(L)'
;QMAGLNFPHGIAQAMWADKLFHIDLNGQSGIKYDQDLRFGAGDLRQAFWLVDLLESGYEGPRHFDFKPPRTEDYDGVWASAAGCMRNYLILKERAAAFRADPEVRAALRASRLDELARPTAGDGLAGLLADRTAYEEFDVDAAAERGMAFEALDQLAM
;
A
#
# COMPACT_ATOMS: atom_id res chain seq x y z
N GLN A 1 -6.13 -11.68 -3.37
CA GLN A 1 -4.81 -12.14 -3.86
C GLN A 1 -4.87 -13.35 -4.80
N MET A 2 -5.94 -14.16 -4.79
CA MET A 2 -6.08 -15.37 -5.63
C MET A 2 -5.97 -15.12 -7.15
N ALA A 3 -6.20 -13.90 -7.63
CA ALA A 3 -6.02 -13.54 -9.05
C ALA A 3 -4.63 -12.96 -9.37
N GLY A 4 -3.66 -13.02 -8.43
CA GLY A 4 -2.34 -12.41 -8.60
C GLY A 4 -2.33 -10.88 -8.55
N LEU A 5 -3.45 -10.25 -8.20
CA LEU A 5 -3.57 -8.80 -8.06
C LEU A 5 -2.93 -8.29 -6.77
N ASN A 6 -2.43 -7.06 -6.82
CA ASN A 6 -1.97 -6.31 -5.66
C ASN A 6 -3.18 -5.79 -4.88
N PHE A 7 -3.34 -6.27 -3.65
CA PHE A 7 -4.49 -5.92 -2.82
C PHE A 7 -4.47 -4.46 -2.35
N PRO A 8 -3.38 -3.91 -1.79
CA PRO A 8 -3.28 -2.47 -1.46
C PRO A 8 -3.67 -1.54 -2.61
N HIS A 9 -3.26 -1.82 -3.85
CA HIS A 9 -3.62 -0.97 -5.01
C HIS A 9 -5.13 -0.97 -5.27
N GLY A 10 -5.77 -2.14 -5.21
CA GLY A 10 -7.23 -2.24 -5.36
C GLY A 10 -7.97 -1.50 -4.24
N ILE A 11 -7.45 -1.57 -3.01
CA ILE A 11 -8.01 -0.82 -1.87
C ILE A 11 -7.83 0.68 -2.05
N ALA A 12 -6.67 1.15 -2.52
CA ALA A 12 -6.44 2.56 -2.82
C ALA A 12 -7.42 3.10 -3.87
N GLN A 13 -7.73 2.31 -4.91
CA GLN A 13 -8.74 2.66 -5.90
C GLN A 13 -10.16 2.71 -5.30
N ALA A 14 -10.50 1.77 -4.42
CA ALA A 14 -11.79 1.77 -3.73
C ALA A 14 -11.94 2.98 -2.78
N MET A 15 -10.86 3.40 -2.11
CA MET A 15 -10.81 4.63 -1.31
C MET A 15 -10.95 5.86 -2.19
N TRP A 16 -10.21 5.95 -3.30
CA TRP A 16 -10.32 7.07 -4.25
C TRP A 16 -11.73 7.25 -4.81
N ALA A 17 -12.48 6.16 -4.99
CA ALA A 17 -13.86 6.19 -5.47
C ALA A 17 -14.90 6.44 -4.37
N ASP A 18 -14.49 6.61 -3.11
CA ASP A 18 -15.37 6.64 -1.94
C ASP A 18 -16.29 5.41 -1.85
N LYS A 19 -15.76 4.22 -2.17
CA LYS A 19 -16.49 2.93 -2.20
C LYS A 19 -15.94 1.84 -1.28
N LEU A 20 -14.93 2.13 -0.47
CA LEU A 20 -14.47 1.20 0.56
C LEU A 20 -15.40 1.25 1.80
N PHE A 21 -16.59 0.66 1.70
CA PHE A 21 -17.59 0.68 2.77
C PHE A 21 -17.28 -0.29 3.93
N HIS A 22 -16.58 -1.38 3.62
CA HIS A 22 -16.15 -2.40 4.56
C HIS A 22 -14.92 -3.11 3.99
N ILE A 23 -14.16 -3.84 4.82
CA ILE A 23 -13.02 -4.63 4.39
C ILE A 23 -12.89 -5.91 5.21
N ASP A 24 -12.55 -7.01 4.53
CA ASP A 24 -12.22 -8.29 5.15
C ASP A 24 -10.72 -8.53 5.10
N LEU A 25 -10.13 -8.83 6.25
CA LEU A 25 -8.69 -8.99 6.44
C LEU A 25 -8.33 -10.45 6.73
N ASN A 26 -7.57 -11.06 5.81
CA ASN A 26 -7.03 -12.41 5.94
C ASN A 26 -5.68 -12.54 5.20
N GLY A 27 -5.22 -13.77 5.00
CA GLY A 27 -3.94 -14.09 4.37
C GLY A 27 -4.07 -15.16 3.28
N GLN A 28 -3.30 -15.01 2.21
CA GLN A 28 -3.27 -15.91 1.06
C GLN A 28 -1.85 -16.04 0.51
N SER A 29 -1.47 -17.22 0.03
CA SER A 29 -0.21 -17.47 -0.69
C SER A 29 -0.45 -17.63 -2.19
N GLY A 30 -0.75 -16.52 -2.86
CA GLY A 30 -0.85 -16.42 -4.32
C GLY A 30 -2.08 -17.10 -4.93
N ILE A 31 -1.93 -17.61 -6.15
CA ILE A 31 -3.01 -18.11 -7.02
C ILE A 31 -3.29 -19.59 -6.70
N LYS A 32 -4.21 -19.84 -5.78
CA LYS A 32 -4.68 -21.17 -5.37
C LYS A 32 -6.08 -21.06 -4.76
N TYR A 33 -6.59 -22.17 -4.20
CA TYR A 33 -7.81 -22.16 -3.42
C TYR A 33 -7.79 -21.07 -2.34
N ASP A 34 -8.97 -20.65 -1.90
CA ASP A 34 -9.12 -19.63 -0.86
C ASP A 34 -8.68 -20.20 0.49
N GLN A 35 -7.58 -19.68 1.04
CA GLN A 35 -6.92 -20.28 2.19
C GLN A 35 -7.41 -19.76 3.53
N ASP A 36 -7.97 -18.54 3.56
CA ASP A 36 -8.44 -17.88 4.78
C ASP A 36 -7.42 -17.88 5.93
N LEU A 37 -6.13 -17.68 5.65
CA LEU A 37 -5.13 -17.61 6.71
C LEU A 37 -5.38 -16.39 7.58
N ARG A 38 -4.94 -16.41 8.85
CA ARG A 38 -4.98 -15.22 9.70
C ARG A 38 -4.28 -14.03 9.02
N PHE A 39 -4.78 -12.81 9.24
CA PHE A 39 -4.21 -11.60 8.63
C PHE A 39 -2.70 -11.47 8.91
N GLY A 40 -1.92 -11.10 7.89
CA GLY A 40 -0.46 -11.00 7.96
C GLY A 40 0.28 -12.32 7.74
N ALA A 41 -0.40 -13.47 7.74
CA ALA A 41 0.12 -14.66 7.08
C ALA A 41 -0.07 -14.55 5.56
N GLY A 42 0.66 -15.33 4.77
CA GLY A 42 0.67 -15.18 3.31
C GLY A 42 1.64 -14.09 2.87
N ASP A 43 1.18 -13.10 2.10
CA ASP A 43 2.01 -11.97 1.65
C ASP A 43 2.12 -10.88 2.73
N LEU A 44 3.17 -10.99 3.55
CA LEU A 44 3.44 -10.06 4.65
C LEU A 44 3.71 -8.62 4.18
N ARG A 45 4.37 -8.43 3.03
CA ARG A 45 4.71 -7.08 2.55
C ARG A 45 3.46 -6.34 2.06
N GLN A 46 2.56 -7.03 1.35
CA GLN A 46 1.27 -6.43 1.01
C GLN A 46 0.42 -6.14 2.25
N ALA A 47 0.50 -6.97 3.31
CA ALA A 47 -0.18 -6.68 4.57
C ALA A 47 0.38 -5.40 5.24
N PHE A 48 1.70 -5.19 5.22
CA PHE A 48 2.33 -3.95 5.69
C PHE A 48 1.80 -2.72 4.93
N TRP A 49 1.87 -2.74 3.60
CA TRP A 49 1.39 -1.62 2.78
C TRP A 49 -0.11 -1.38 2.88
N LEU A 50 -0.91 -2.43 3.09
CA LEU A 50 -2.33 -2.29 3.36
C LEU A 50 -2.58 -1.54 4.67
N VAL A 51 -1.88 -1.92 5.75
CA VAL A 51 -2.05 -1.24 7.05
C VAL A 51 -1.61 0.21 6.97
N ASP A 52 -0.46 0.51 6.34
CA ASP A 52 -0.03 1.88 6.09
C ASP A 52 -1.10 2.71 5.33
N LEU A 53 -1.72 2.13 4.30
CA LEU A 53 -2.79 2.77 3.55
C LEU A 53 -4.07 2.99 4.39
N LEU A 54 -4.56 1.96 5.09
CA LEU A 54 -5.81 2.07 5.85
C LEU A 54 -5.70 3.08 7.00
N GLU A 55 -4.55 3.13 7.66
CA GLU A 55 -4.30 4.09 8.75
C GLU A 55 -4.16 5.54 8.26
N SER A 56 -4.10 5.78 6.95
CA SER A 56 -4.10 7.14 6.37
C SER A 56 -5.49 7.78 6.29
N GLY A 57 -6.58 7.02 6.44
CA GLY A 57 -7.92 7.61 6.38
C GLY A 57 -9.13 6.68 6.32
N TYR A 58 -8.98 5.36 6.45
CA TYR A 58 -10.14 4.46 6.55
C TYR A 58 -10.63 4.38 8.00
N GLU A 59 -11.90 4.71 8.24
CA GLU A 59 -12.51 4.74 9.58
C GLU A 59 -13.42 3.54 9.90
N GLY A 60 -13.67 2.67 8.91
CA GLY A 60 -14.55 1.51 9.09
C GLY A 60 -13.91 0.37 9.91
N PRO A 61 -14.68 -0.71 10.17
CA PRO A 61 -14.20 -1.86 10.92
C PRO A 61 -12.98 -2.52 10.28
N ARG A 62 -12.07 -3.05 11.11
CA ARG A 62 -11.02 -3.99 10.73
C ARG A 62 -11.54 -5.40 10.98
N HIS A 63 -12.37 -5.89 10.06
CA HIS A 63 -13.00 -7.20 10.18
C HIS A 63 -12.04 -8.30 9.70
N PHE A 64 -11.96 -9.40 10.45
CA PHE A 64 -11.12 -10.55 10.11
C PHE A 64 -12.00 -11.72 9.68
N ASP A 65 -12.16 -11.91 8.36
CA ASP A 65 -12.79 -13.09 7.79
C ASP A 65 -11.73 -14.15 7.49
N PHE A 66 -11.46 -15.01 8.47
CA PHE A 66 -10.39 -16.01 8.37
C PHE A 66 -10.81 -17.33 9.03
N LYS A 67 -10.03 -18.39 8.76
CA LYS A 67 -10.24 -19.72 9.32
C LYS A 67 -9.00 -20.17 10.09
N PRO A 68 -9.11 -20.51 11.39
CA PRO A 68 -8.06 -21.26 12.08
C PRO A 68 -7.75 -22.54 11.28
N PRO A 69 -6.46 -22.87 11.03
CA PRO A 69 -6.11 -24.07 10.28
C PRO A 69 -6.76 -25.33 10.88
N ARG A 70 -7.21 -26.25 10.02
CA ARG A 70 -7.89 -27.50 10.43
C ARG A 70 -7.10 -28.41 11.38
N THR A 71 -5.81 -28.13 11.58
CA THR A 71 -4.91 -28.86 12.48
C THR A 71 -5.04 -28.41 13.93
N GLU A 72 -5.61 -27.23 14.17
CA GLU A 72 -5.69 -26.62 15.48
C GLU A 72 -6.86 -27.19 16.30
N ASP A 73 -6.66 -27.22 17.62
CA ASP A 73 -7.75 -27.34 18.60
C ASP A 73 -8.29 -25.95 18.99
N TYR A 74 -9.14 -25.88 20.02
CA TYR A 74 -9.73 -24.61 20.47
C TYR A 74 -8.70 -23.62 21.02
N ASP A 75 -7.59 -24.07 21.60
CA ASP A 75 -6.53 -23.16 22.05
C ASP A 75 -5.87 -22.49 20.84
N GLY A 76 -5.63 -23.26 19.78
CA GLY A 76 -5.17 -22.73 18.49
C GLY A 76 -6.17 -21.80 17.81
N VAL A 77 -7.49 -22.03 17.94
CA VAL A 77 -8.53 -21.09 17.48
C VAL A 77 -8.36 -19.72 18.13
N TRP A 78 -8.28 -19.64 19.46
CA TRP A 78 -8.12 -18.37 20.17
C TRP A 78 -6.77 -17.72 19.90
N ALA A 79 -5.70 -18.52 19.80
CA ALA A 79 -4.37 -18.04 19.45
C ALA A 79 -4.36 -17.40 18.04
N SER A 80 -5.05 -18.02 17.08
CA SER A 80 -5.12 -17.50 15.71
C SER A 80 -5.94 -16.19 15.61
N ALA A 81 -7.05 -16.08 16.35
CA ALA A 81 -7.83 -14.85 16.45
C ALA A 81 -7.03 -13.70 17.09
N ALA A 82 -6.31 -13.98 18.18
CA ALA A 82 -5.37 -13.03 18.78
C ALA A 82 -4.24 -12.65 17.81
N GLY A 83 -3.79 -13.60 17.00
CA GLY A 83 -2.77 -13.41 15.96
C GLY A 83 -3.17 -12.40 14.89
N CYS A 84 -4.43 -12.39 14.43
CA CYS A 84 -4.94 -11.37 13.49
C CYS A 84 -4.75 -9.95 14.02
N MET A 85 -5.25 -9.70 15.24
CA MET A 85 -5.15 -8.38 15.89
C MET A 85 -3.71 -7.99 16.18
N ARG A 86 -2.91 -8.93 16.72
CA ARG A 86 -1.50 -8.71 17.01
C ARG A 86 -0.72 -8.30 15.76
N ASN A 87 -0.92 -9.01 14.64
CA ASN A 87 -0.25 -8.70 13.39
C ASN A 87 -0.63 -7.31 12.89
N TYR A 88 -1.93 -6.95 12.90
CA TYR A 88 -2.36 -5.60 12.51
C TYR A 88 -1.69 -4.52 13.36
N LEU A 89 -1.68 -4.67 14.68
CA LEU A 89 -1.11 -3.67 15.60
C LEU A 89 0.41 -3.51 15.42
N ILE A 90 1.14 -4.61 15.20
CA ILE A 90 2.58 -4.55 14.90
C ILE A 90 2.81 -3.83 13.58
N LEU A 91 2.09 -4.20 12.52
CA LEU A 91 2.24 -3.56 11.21
C LEU A 91 1.88 -2.07 11.27
N LYS A 92 0.86 -1.69 12.04
CA LYS A 92 0.47 -0.29 12.29
C LYS A 92 1.60 0.49 12.97
N GLU A 93 2.21 -0.09 14.02
CA GLU A 93 3.36 0.52 14.69
C GLU A 93 4.51 0.77 13.69
N ARG A 94 4.85 -0.22 12.86
CA ARG A 94 5.95 -0.10 11.90
C ARG A 94 5.64 0.88 10.78
N ALA A 95 4.43 0.89 10.25
CA ALA A 95 3.99 1.85 9.24
C ALA A 95 4.06 3.28 9.79
N ALA A 96 3.60 3.51 11.03
CA ALA A 96 3.70 4.81 11.68
C ALA A 96 5.17 5.25 11.86
N ALA A 97 6.05 4.34 12.28
CA ALA A 97 7.49 4.60 12.40
C ALA A 97 8.12 4.95 11.04
N PHE A 98 7.83 4.17 9.99
CA PHE A 98 8.27 4.43 8.62
C PHE A 98 7.88 5.83 8.15
N ARG A 99 6.61 6.24 8.32
CA ARG A 99 6.15 7.58 7.92
C ARG A 99 6.74 8.72 8.78
N ALA A 100 7.12 8.42 10.02
CA ALA A 100 7.72 9.39 10.93
C ALA A 100 9.22 9.62 10.68
N ASP A 101 9.91 8.65 10.07
CA ASP A 101 11.35 8.67 9.88
C ASP A 101 11.80 9.80 8.91
N PRO A 102 12.70 10.70 9.35
CA PRO A 102 13.28 11.73 8.47
C PRO A 102 13.98 11.17 7.23
N GLU A 103 14.64 10.01 7.30
CA GLU A 103 15.31 9.39 6.16
C GLU A 103 14.29 8.89 5.14
N VAL A 104 13.20 8.28 5.59
CA VAL A 104 12.08 7.89 4.72
C VAL A 104 11.45 9.12 4.07
N ARG A 105 11.25 10.22 4.81
CA ARG A 105 10.72 11.47 4.24
C ARG A 105 11.65 12.09 3.20
N ALA A 106 12.97 11.94 3.38
CA ALA A 106 13.95 12.35 2.37
C ALA A 106 13.87 11.44 1.14
N ALA A 107 13.79 10.13 1.33
CA ALA A 107 13.65 9.15 0.25
C ALA A 107 12.34 9.33 -0.55
N LEU A 108 11.21 9.58 0.11
CA LEU A 108 9.92 9.86 -0.55
C LEU A 108 10.01 11.07 -1.50
N ARG A 109 10.69 12.14 -1.07
CA ARG A 109 10.95 13.34 -1.92
C ARG A 109 11.96 13.05 -3.03
N ALA A 110 13.02 12.31 -2.73
CA ALA A 110 13.99 11.87 -3.76
C ALA A 110 13.33 11.00 -4.85
N SER A 111 12.29 10.26 -4.47
CA SER A 111 11.42 9.48 -5.36
C SER A 111 10.24 10.25 -5.94
N ARG A 112 10.14 11.57 -5.69
CA ARG A 112 9.15 12.50 -6.25
C ARG A 112 7.69 12.12 -5.99
N LEU A 113 7.42 11.46 -4.86
CA LEU A 113 6.04 11.10 -4.47
C LEU A 113 5.19 12.35 -4.18
N ASP A 114 5.81 13.41 -3.68
CA ASP A 114 5.18 14.72 -3.49
C ASP A 114 4.82 15.39 -4.84
N GLU A 115 5.57 15.12 -5.90
CA GLU A 115 5.28 15.68 -7.22
C GLU A 115 4.06 15.04 -7.88
N LEU A 116 3.83 13.73 -7.68
CA LEU A 116 2.64 13.03 -8.16
C LEU A 116 1.34 13.55 -7.54
N ALA A 117 1.41 14.11 -6.32
CA ALA A 117 0.27 14.71 -5.64
C ALA A 117 -0.12 16.10 -6.18
N ARG A 118 0.66 16.67 -7.11
CA ARG A 118 0.38 17.97 -7.72
C ARG A 118 -0.44 17.80 -9.00
N PRO A 119 -1.39 18.71 -9.30
CA PRO A 119 -2.06 18.73 -10.59
C PRO A 119 -1.05 18.86 -11.74
N THR A 120 -1.15 18.00 -12.75
CA THR A 120 -0.21 17.96 -13.89
C THR A 120 -0.21 19.27 -14.71
N ALA A 121 -1.37 19.88 -14.92
CA ALA A 121 -1.54 21.11 -15.69
C ALA A 121 -2.46 22.08 -14.93
N GLY A 122 -1.92 22.67 -13.85
CA GLY A 122 -2.69 23.57 -12.97
C GLY A 122 -3.13 24.88 -13.64
N ASP A 123 -2.50 25.25 -14.74
CA ASP A 123 -2.81 26.37 -15.64
C ASP A 123 -3.83 26.00 -16.75
N GLY A 124 -4.23 24.72 -16.81
CA GLY A 124 -5.24 24.20 -17.73
C GLY A 124 -4.74 23.95 -19.15
N LEU A 125 -5.63 23.43 -20.00
CA LEU A 125 -5.29 22.97 -21.35
C LEU A 125 -4.65 24.05 -22.24
N ALA A 126 -5.13 25.29 -22.14
CA ALA A 126 -4.61 26.40 -22.96
C ALA A 126 -3.16 26.76 -22.58
N GLY A 127 -2.81 26.70 -21.29
CA GLY A 127 -1.45 26.89 -20.81
C GLY A 127 -0.53 25.78 -21.29
N LEU A 128 -0.96 24.51 -21.09
CA LEU A 128 -0.22 23.33 -21.55
C LEU A 128 0.07 23.34 -23.06
N LEU A 129 -0.90 23.77 -23.90
CA LEU A 129 -0.71 23.84 -25.35
C LEU A 129 0.21 24.97 -25.80
N ALA A 130 0.35 26.03 -24.99
CA ALA A 130 1.23 27.16 -25.29
C ALA A 130 2.65 26.94 -24.72
N ASP A 131 2.82 26.01 -23.79
CA ASP A 131 4.09 25.73 -23.13
C ASP A 131 4.99 24.83 -23.98
N ARG A 132 5.95 25.46 -24.65
CA ARG A 132 6.97 24.77 -25.45
C ARG A 132 7.86 23.85 -24.61
N THR A 133 7.99 24.11 -23.30
CA THR A 133 8.79 23.27 -22.40
C THR A 133 8.12 21.95 -22.06
N ALA A 134 6.82 21.80 -22.36
CA ALA A 134 6.09 20.55 -22.20
C ALA A 134 6.25 19.59 -23.41
N TYR A 135 6.74 20.09 -24.56
CA TYR A 135 6.89 19.27 -25.76
C TYR A 135 8.09 19.67 -26.65
N GLU A 136 8.03 20.80 -27.37
CA GLU A 136 9.02 21.17 -28.39
C GLU A 136 10.44 21.33 -27.86
N GLU A 137 10.56 21.76 -26.61
CA GLU A 137 11.83 22.04 -25.92
C GLU A 137 12.07 21.09 -24.75
N PHE A 138 11.20 20.10 -24.55
CA PHE A 138 11.38 19.13 -23.48
C PHE A 138 12.50 18.14 -23.80
N ASP A 139 13.56 18.17 -23.00
CA ASP A 139 14.68 17.23 -23.11
C ASP A 139 14.31 15.86 -22.53
N VAL A 140 13.79 14.99 -23.39
CA VAL A 140 13.39 13.61 -23.03
C VAL A 140 14.58 12.76 -22.59
N ASP A 141 15.77 13.00 -23.13
CA ASP A 141 16.96 12.19 -22.84
C ASP A 141 17.47 12.52 -21.43
N ALA A 142 17.67 13.80 -21.12
CA ALA A 142 18.02 14.23 -19.76
C ALA A 142 16.95 13.84 -18.73
N ALA A 143 15.66 13.87 -19.12
CA ALA A 143 14.57 13.44 -18.26
C ALA A 143 14.66 11.94 -17.91
N ALA A 144 15.00 11.09 -18.89
CA ALA A 144 15.08 9.64 -18.77
C ALA A 144 16.31 9.16 -17.97
N GLU A 145 17.39 9.93 -17.94
CA GLU A 145 18.60 9.62 -17.16
C GLU A 145 18.38 9.69 -15.63
N ARG A 146 17.28 10.32 -15.18
CA ARG A 146 16.98 10.50 -13.75
C ARG A 146 16.47 9.20 -13.13
N GLY A 147 17.29 8.54 -12.32
CA GLY A 147 16.86 7.41 -11.50
C GLY A 147 15.81 7.78 -10.44
N MET A 148 14.86 6.90 -10.17
CA MET A 148 13.73 7.14 -9.24
C MET A 148 13.98 6.80 -7.77
N ALA A 149 15.13 6.22 -7.43
CA ALA A 149 15.51 5.83 -6.06
C ALA A 149 14.51 4.89 -5.35
N PHE A 150 13.63 4.20 -6.08
CA PHE A 150 12.59 3.36 -5.49
C PHE A 150 13.13 2.16 -4.71
N GLU A 151 14.24 1.54 -5.13
CA GLU A 151 14.86 0.43 -4.38
C GLU A 151 15.38 0.89 -3.01
N ALA A 152 15.96 2.10 -2.94
CA ALA A 152 16.41 2.66 -1.67
C ALA A 152 15.22 2.95 -0.74
N LEU A 153 14.11 3.45 -1.31
CA LEU A 153 12.88 3.68 -0.56
C LEU A 153 12.23 2.38 -0.07
N ASP A 154 12.12 1.34 -0.90
CA ASP A 154 11.56 0.04 -0.50
C ASP A 154 12.42 -0.64 0.57
N GLN A 155 13.75 -0.49 0.49
CA GLN A 155 14.66 -1.05 1.49
C GLN A 155 14.53 -0.38 2.87
N LEU A 156 14.19 0.91 2.93
CA LEU A 156 13.85 1.58 4.19
C LEU A 156 12.50 1.12 4.77
N ALA A 157 11.62 0.58 3.95
CA ALA A 157 10.33 0.04 4.38
C ALA A 157 10.41 -1.39 4.96
N MET A 158 11.53 -2.09 4.73
CA MET A 158 11.77 -3.48 5.13
C MET A 158 12.31 -3.59 6.55
#